data_AF-A0A956N7E4-F1
#
_entry.id   AF-A0A956N7E4-F1
#
_cell.length_a   1.000
_cell.length_b   1.000
_cell.length_c   1.000
_cell.angle_alpha   90.00
_cell.angle_beta   90.00
_cell.angle_gamma   90.00
#
_symmetry.space_group_name_H-M   'P 1'
#
loop_
_entity.id
_entity.type
_entity.pdbx_description
1 polymer ?
#
loop_
_entity_poly.entity_id
_entity_poly.type
_entity_poly.pdbx_seq_one_letter_code
_entity_poly.pdbx_strand_id
1 'polypeptide(L)'
;MSALGGALAKLLPRANQAGAATVLDPTRALVVGREGEGLPLHDTAVSREHAVVVRGDDGWLVRDLGSSNGTFVNGRKVEERRLRSGDLIRFGP
;
A
#
# COMPACT_ATOMS: atom_id res chain seq x y z
N MET A 1 -13.90 -25.74 -7.02
CA MET A 1 -12.65 -25.02 -7.30
C MET A 1 -12.92 -23.55 -7.04
N SER A 2 -12.63 -23.08 -5.83
CA SER A 2 -13.00 -21.71 -5.42
C SER A 2 -12.02 -20.71 -6.03
N ALA A 3 -12.53 -19.74 -6.77
CA ALA A 3 -11.75 -18.64 -7.28
C ALA A 3 -11.05 -17.93 -6.12
N LEU A 4 -9.73 -17.83 -6.17
CA LEU A 4 -8.94 -16.94 -5.33
C LEU A 4 -9.44 -15.51 -5.60
N GLY A 5 -10.35 -15.04 -4.76
CA GLY A 5 -10.93 -13.70 -4.83
C GLY A 5 -9.87 -12.65 -4.50
N GLY A 6 -9.01 -12.34 -5.46
CA GLY A 6 -8.10 -11.20 -5.40
C GLY A 6 -8.93 -9.92 -5.31
N ALA A 7 -8.71 -9.13 -4.26
CA ALA A 7 -9.29 -7.79 -4.20
C ALA A 7 -8.39 -6.83 -4.99
N LEU A 8 -9.00 -5.99 -5.83
CA LEU A 8 -8.31 -4.90 -6.49
C LEU A 8 -8.22 -3.72 -5.52
N ALA A 9 -7.01 -3.38 -5.08
CA ALA A 9 -6.74 -2.11 -4.41
C ALA A 9 -6.19 -1.12 -5.43
N LYS A 10 -6.86 0.02 -5.60
CA LYS A 10 -6.42 1.07 -6.52
C LYS A 10 -5.53 2.05 -5.74
N LEU A 11 -4.21 1.87 -5.83
CA LEU A 11 -3.23 2.80 -5.28
C LEU A 11 -3.03 3.92 -6.33
N LEU A 12 -3.59 5.11 -6.10
CA LEU A 12 -3.34 6.28 -6.95
C LEU A 12 -2.33 7.20 -6.23
N PRO A 13 -1.14 7.45 -6.80
CA PRO A 13 -0.24 8.48 -6.34
C PRO A 13 -0.76 9.87 -6.73
N ARG A 14 -0.08 10.88 -6.20
CA ARG A 14 -0.28 12.30 -6.52
C ARG A 14 -0.44 12.53 -8.02
N ALA A 15 -1.18 13.58 -8.37
CA ALA A 15 -1.66 14.01 -9.67
C ALA A 15 -0.62 14.22 -10.81
N ASN A 16 0.59 13.66 -10.73
CA ASN A 16 1.58 13.73 -11.80
C ASN A 16 2.59 12.55 -11.85
N GLN A 17 2.26 11.38 -11.29
CA GLN A 17 2.95 10.12 -11.60
C GLN A 17 1.92 9.04 -11.93
N ALA A 18 2.23 8.14 -12.87
CA ALA A 18 1.35 7.03 -13.21
C ALA A 18 1.14 6.15 -11.96
N GLY A 19 -0.11 5.92 -11.58
CA GLY A 19 -0.39 5.07 -10.43
C GLY A 19 0.04 3.63 -10.64
N ALA A 20 0.76 3.09 -9.66
CA ALA A 20 1.11 1.69 -9.63
C ALA A 20 -0.08 0.91 -9.06
N ALA A 21 -0.75 0.12 -9.89
CA ALA A 21 -1.78 -0.82 -9.44
C ALA A 21 -1.18 -2.22 -9.35
N THR A 22 -1.52 -2.96 -8.29
CA THR A 22 -1.15 -4.37 -8.14
C THR A 22 -2.29 -5.16 -7.53
N VAL A 23 -2.25 -6.48 -7.74
CA VAL A 23 -3.24 -7.42 -7.17
C VAL A 23 -2.78 -7.80 -5.77
N LEU A 24 -3.70 -7.73 -4.79
CA LEU A 24 -3.40 -8.15 -3.43
C LEU A 24 -3.70 -9.65 -3.27
N ASP A 25 -2.67 -10.42 -2.90
CA ASP A 25 -2.79 -11.82 -2.51
C ASP A 25 -3.18 -11.92 -1.04
N PRO A 26 -4.36 -12.49 -0.69
CA PRO A 26 -4.83 -12.56 0.69
C PRO A 26 -3.96 -13.42 1.62
N THR A 27 -3.03 -14.19 1.05
CA THR A 27 -2.13 -15.09 1.79
C THR A 27 -0.72 -14.52 1.98
N ARG A 28 -0.42 -13.38 1.37
CA ARG A 28 0.92 -12.78 1.40
C ARG A 28 0.86 -11.32 1.82
N ALA A 29 1.90 -10.90 2.55
CA ALA A 29 2.13 -9.49 2.81
C ALA A 29 2.73 -8.85 1.56
N LEU A 30 2.12 -7.75 1.10
CA LEU A 30 2.69 -6.91 0.06
C LEU A 30 3.51 -5.80 0.71
N VAL A 31 4.83 -5.88 0.61
CA VAL A 31 5.72 -4.78 1.03
C VAL A 31 5.74 -3.71 -0.06
N VAL A 32 5.46 -2.48 0.34
CA VAL A 32 5.57 -1.29 -0.51
C VAL A 32 6.80 -0.51 -0.08
N GLY A 33 7.63 -0.12 -1.02
CA GLY A 33 8.86 0.57 -0.72
C GLY A 33 9.60 0.99 -1.97
N ARG A 34 10.77 1.61 -1.82
CA ARG A 34 11.55 2.10 -2.96
C ARG A 34 12.15 1.00 -3.83
N GLU A 35 12.40 -0.15 -3.21
CA GLU A 35 13.03 -1.33 -3.79
C GLU A 35 12.38 -2.60 -3.23
N GLY A 36 12.62 -3.74 -3.89
CA GLY A 36 12.14 -5.06 -3.45
C GLY A 36 11.07 -5.70 -4.35
N GLU A 37 10.70 -6.93 -4.00
CA GLU A 37 9.85 -7.82 -4.81
C GLU A 37 8.34 -7.54 -4.71
N GLY A 38 7.92 -6.68 -3.78
CA GLY A 38 6.51 -6.36 -3.56
C GLY A 38 5.99 -5.31 -4.55
N LEU A 39 5.93 -4.05 -4.10
CA LEU A 39 5.59 -2.92 -4.95
C LEU A 39 6.69 -1.85 -4.89
N PRO A 40 7.66 -1.89 -5.81
CA PRO A 40 8.71 -0.87 -5.88
C PRO A 40 8.16 0.45 -6.41
N LEU A 41 8.29 1.50 -5.61
CA LEU A 41 7.99 2.89 -5.96
C LEU A 41 9.33 3.62 -6.05
N HIS A 42 9.90 3.73 -7.26
CA HIS A 42 11.24 4.30 -7.50
C HIS A 42 11.31 5.82 -7.23
N ASP A 43 11.10 6.21 -5.98
CA ASP A 43 11.06 7.56 -5.46
C ASP A 43 11.95 7.62 -4.21
N THR A 44 12.86 8.60 -4.17
CA THR A 44 13.78 8.79 -3.04
C THR A 44 13.07 9.22 -1.77
N ALA A 45 11.86 9.75 -1.85
CA ALA A 45 11.02 10.10 -0.72
C ALA A 45 10.31 8.89 -0.10
N VAL A 46 10.39 7.72 -0.73
CA VAL A 46 9.87 6.45 -0.21
C VAL A 46 11.03 5.68 0.45
N SER A 47 10.85 5.22 1.69
CA SER A 47 11.78 4.30 2.35
C SER A 47 11.92 2.98 1.58
N ARG A 48 13.06 2.29 1.74
CA ARG A 48 13.32 0.97 1.12
C ARG A 48 12.21 -0.04 1.43
N GLU A 49 11.85 -0.14 2.69
CA GLU A 49 10.64 -0.80 3.18
C GLU A 49 9.81 0.29 3.85
N HIS A 50 8.72 0.73 3.20
CA HIS A 50 7.97 1.91 3.64
C HIS A 50 6.71 1.52 4.40
N ALA A 51 5.94 0.62 3.81
CA ALA A 51 4.69 0.14 4.36
C ALA A 51 4.47 -1.31 3.95
N VAL A 52 3.52 -1.94 4.61
CA VAL A 52 3.03 -3.26 4.21
C VAL A 52 1.51 -3.22 4.09
N VAL A 53 0.99 -3.88 3.06
CA VAL A 53 -0.43 -4.16 2.89
C VAL A 53 -0.66 -5.64 3.14
N VAL A 54 -1.53 -5.96 4.09
CA VAL A 54 -1.78 -7.34 4.51
C VAL A 54 -3.27 -7.60 4.66
N ARG A 55 -3.68 -8.86 4.53
CA ARG A 55 -5.03 -9.28 4.91
C ARG A 55 -5.09 -9.44 6.43
N GLY A 56 -5.87 -8.61 7.10
CA GLY A 56 -6.30 -8.80 8.48
C GLY A 56 -7.66 -9.48 8.56
N ASP A 57 -8.13 -9.71 9.79
CA ASP A 57 -9.36 -10.47 10.09
C ASP A 57 -10.59 -9.90 9.36
N ASP A 58 -10.73 -8.57 9.36
CA ASP A 58 -11.88 -7.91 8.74
C ASP A 58 -11.57 -7.23 7.39
N GLY A 59 -10.46 -7.56 6.74
CA GLY A 59 -10.14 -7.00 5.41
C GLY A 59 -8.71 -6.51 5.31
N TRP A 60 -8.45 -5.64 4.33
CA TRP A 60 -7.09 -5.16 4.07
C TRP A 60 -6.66 -4.11 5.08
N LEU A 61 -5.43 -4.22 5.55
CA LEU A 61 -4.76 -3.24 6.40
C LEU A 61 -3.56 -2.69 5.63
N VAL A 62 -3.30 -1.39 5.79
CA VAL A 62 -1.98 -0.81 5.51
C VAL A 62 -1.32 -0.46 6.83
N ARG A 63 -0.04 -0.78 6.96
CA ARG A 63 0.79 -0.43 8.12
C ARG A 63 2.09 0.21 7.66
N ASP A 64 2.40 1.37 8.21
CA ASP A 64 3.69 2.02 8.04
C ASP A 64 4.78 1.25 8.79
N LEU A 65 5.96 1.09 8.19
CA LEU A 65 7.08 0.33 8.77
C LEU A 65 8.13 1.24 9.43
N GLY A 66 7.74 2.42 9.90
CA GLY A 66 8.66 3.42 10.42
C GLY A 66 9.33 4.22 9.29
N SER A 67 8.55 4.52 8.24
CA SER A 67 9.06 5.23 7.08
C SER A 67 9.45 6.68 7.42
N SER A 68 10.41 7.24 6.66
CA SER A 68 10.92 8.59 6.95
C SER A 68 9.87 9.68 6.74
N ASN A 69 9.00 9.51 5.75
CA ASN A 69 8.01 10.52 5.36
C ASN A 69 6.56 10.13 5.70
N GLY A 70 6.32 8.90 6.16
CA GLY A 70 5.02 8.42 6.59
C GLY A 70 4.11 7.92 5.48
N THR A 71 3.18 7.07 5.89
CA THR A 71 2.06 6.57 5.09
C THR A 71 0.78 7.37 5.37
N PHE A 72 0.01 7.65 4.32
CA PHE A 72 -1.23 8.44 4.40
C PHE A 72 -2.39 7.73 3.71
N VAL A 73 -3.57 7.75 4.33
CA VAL A 73 -4.82 7.26 3.74
C VAL A 73 -5.83 8.39 3.69
N ASN A 74 -6.31 8.73 2.49
CA ASN A 74 -7.19 9.87 2.22
C ASN A 74 -6.64 11.18 2.84
N GLY A 75 -5.34 11.42 2.65
CA GLY A 75 -4.65 12.61 3.14
C GLY A 75 -4.27 12.60 4.62
N ARG A 76 -4.72 11.61 5.41
CA ARG A 76 -4.41 11.53 6.85
C ARG A 76 -3.26 10.56 7.10
N LYS A 77 -2.22 11.00 7.84
CA LYS A 77 -1.10 10.14 8.24
C LYS A 77 -1.60 9.02 9.14
N VAL A 78 -1.10 7.80 8.94
CA VAL A 78 -1.49 6.62 9.71
C VAL A 78 -0.26 5.79 10.06
N GLU A 79 -0.29 5.15 11.23
CA GLU A 79 0.63 4.06 11.56
C GLU A 79 0.05 2.74 11.05
N GLU A 80 -1.24 2.51 11.28
CA GLU A 80 -1.99 1.38 10.74
C GLU A 80 -3.42 1.82 10.43
N ARG A 81 -3.99 1.32 9.34
CA ARG A 81 -5.40 1.56 9.00
C ARG A 81 -6.01 0.47 8.14
N ARG A 82 -7.24 0.11 8.49
CA ARG A 82 -8.11 -0.70 7.62
C ARG A 82 -8.53 0.08 6.39
N LEU A 83 -8.31 -0.53 5.24
CA LEU A 83 -8.62 0.01 3.93
C LEU A 83 -10.07 -0.31 3.54
N ARG A 84 -10.68 0.65 2.87
CA ARG A 84 -11.97 0.52 2.22
C ARG A 84 -11.78 0.66 0.71
N SER A 85 -12.73 0.10 -0.04
CA SER A 85 -12.76 0.30 -1.49
C SER A 85 -12.83 1.80 -1.79
N GLY A 86 -11.95 2.27 -2.68
CA GLY A 86 -11.82 3.69 -3.03
C GLY A 86 -10.88 4.51 -2.15
N ASP A 87 -10.31 3.94 -1.08
CA ASP A 87 -9.30 4.64 -0.28
C ASP A 87 -8.04 4.92 -1.11
N LEU A 88 -7.52 6.14 -0.96
CA LEU A 88 -6.28 6.61 -1.56
C LEU A 88 -5.13 6.46 -0.57
N ILE A 89 -4.13 5.65 -0.92
CA ILE A 89 -2.91 5.51 -0.12
C ILE A 89 -1.76 6.26 -0.78
N ARG A 90 -1.05 7.06 0.01
CA ARG A 90 0.14 7.81 -0.41
C ARG A 90 1.31 7.48 0.53
N PHE A 91 2.49 7.32 -0.04
CA PHE A 91 3.73 7.02 0.66
C PHE A 91 4.69 8.19 0.47
N GLY A 92 5.02 8.89 1.55
CA GLY A 92 5.80 10.13 1.46
C GLY A 92 5.03 11.35 0.90
N PRO A 93 5.72 12.47 0.61
CA PRO A 93 5.15 13.75 0.17
C PRO A 93 4.44 13.71 -1.19
#